data_AF-A0A257LFR4-F1
#
_entry.id   AF-A0A257LFR4-F1
#
_cell.length_a   1.000
_cell.length_b   1.000
_cell.length_c   1.000
_cell.angle_alpha   90.00
_cell.angle_beta   90.00
_cell.angle_gamma   90.00
#
_symmetry.space_group_name_H-M   'P 1'
#
loop_
_entity.id
_entity.type
_entity.pdbx_description
1 polymer ?
#
loop_
_entity_poly.entity_id
_entity_poly.type
_entity_poly.pdbx_seq_one_letter_code
_entity_poly.pdbx_strand_id
1 'polypeptide(L)'
;MFGPKFKADMIAPGPWRFGIGAWGECLPYHDNRMFLNAALRDKWGQPTVTFDCGWKENELAMRKDMKASAVEMLEASGLKDVTPYDDVVNSAPGNCIHEMGTARMGHDPKTSVLNKWNQVHTSPNVFVTDGACMTSGACVNPSLTYMALTARACDHAVSELKKNNL
;
A
#
# COMPACT_ATOMS: atom_id res chain seq x y z
N MET A 1 -23.30 33.10 -29.06
CA MET A 1 -23.63 33.80 -27.79
C MET A 1 -24.39 32.83 -26.91
N PHE A 2 -23.89 32.54 -25.70
CA PHE A 2 -24.56 31.67 -24.74
C PHE A 2 -25.86 32.33 -24.25
N GLY A 3 -27.01 31.66 -24.41
CA GLY A 3 -28.33 32.20 -24.10
C GLY A 3 -28.86 31.86 -22.70
N PRO A 4 -30.03 32.39 -22.31
CA PRO A 4 -30.66 32.14 -21.00
C PRO A 4 -30.83 30.65 -20.67
N LYS A 5 -31.14 29.83 -21.68
CA LYS A 5 -31.24 28.37 -21.55
C LYS A 5 -29.93 27.72 -21.12
N PHE A 6 -28.81 28.11 -21.73
CA PHE A 6 -27.49 27.58 -21.37
C PHE A 6 -27.12 27.92 -19.91
N LYS A 7 -27.45 29.13 -19.45
CA LYS A 7 -27.26 29.49 -18.02
C LYS A 7 -28.14 28.67 -17.08
N ALA A 8 -29.38 28.37 -17.46
CA ALA A 8 -30.29 27.53 -16.68
C ALA A 8 -29.83 26.07 -16.62
N ASP A 9 -29.37 25.52 -17.75
CA ASP A 9 -28.88 24.14 -17.84
C ASP A 9 -27.58 23.94 -17.03
N MET A 10 -26.73 24.97 -16.91
CA MET A 10 -25.49 24.94 -16.12
C MET A 10 -25.70 24.93 -14.60
N ILE A 11 -26.86 25.38 -14.11
CA ILE A 11 -27.18 25.43 -12.67
C ILE A 11 -28.17 24.34 -12.26
N ALA A 12 -28.78 23.64 -13.22
CA ALA A 12 -29.56 22.44 -12.96
C ALA A 12 -28.60 21.31 -12.55
N PRO A 13 -28.77 20.70 -11.37
CA PRO A 13 -27.96 19.53 -11.00
C PRO A 13 -28.14 18.44 -12.05
N GLY A 14 -27.03 18.02 -12.65
CA GLY A 14 -27.02 16.90 -13.59
C GLY A 14 -27.32 15.56 -12.91
N PRO A 15 -27.32 14.45 -13.67
CA PRO A 15 -27.45 13.12 -13.09
C PRO A 15 -26.30 12.86 -12.10
N TRP A 16 -26.67 12.50 -10.87
CA TRP A 16 -25.70 12.16 -9.83
C TRP A 16 -25.14 10.77 -10.07
N ARG A 17 -23.84 10.61 -9.85
CA ARG A 17 -23.17 9.31 -9.85
C ARG A 17 -22.55 9.06 -8.49
N PHE A 18 -22.52 7.81 -8.10
CA PHE A 18 -21.86 7.33 -6.89
C PHE A 18 -20.94 6.18 -7.28
N GLY A 19 -19.80 6.06 -6.61
CA GLY A 19 -18.86 4.98 -6.82
C GLY A 19 -18.23 4.56 -5.50
N ILE A 20 -17.92 3.27 -5.40
CA ILE A 20 -17.15 2.70 -4.30
C ILE A 20 -15.91 2.00 -4.88
N GLY A 21 -14.77 2.19 -4.24
CA GLY A 21 -13.54 1.47 -4.51
C GLY A 21 -13.26 0.44 -3.40
N ALA A 22 -12.54 -0.62 -3.74
CA ALA A 22 -12.13 -1.63 -2.78
C ALA A 22 -10.60 -1.77 -2.80
N TRP A 23 -10.03 -1.95 -1.61
CA TRP A 23 -8.60 -2.22 -1.42
C TRP A 23 -8.44 -3.54 -0.69
N GLY A 24 -7.49 -4.33 -1.18
CA GLY A 24 -7.18 -5.66 -0.67
C GLY A 24 -5.75 -5.79 -0.24
N GLU A 25 -5.53 -6.76 0.63
CA GLU A 25 -4.18 -7.17 0.98
C GLU A 25 -3.57 -8.03 -0.12
N CYS A 26 -2.30 -7.76 -0.44
CA CYS A 26 -1.44 -8.72 -1.10
C CYS A 26 -0.65 -9.47 -0.03
N LEU A 27 -0.76 -10.80 -0.01
CA LEU A 27 -0.05 -11.59 1.00
C LEU A 27 1.48 -11.46 0.82
N PRO A 28 2.26 -11.59 1.90
CA PRO A 28 3.71 -11.40 1.89
C PRO A 28 4.41 -12.62 1.26
N TYR A 29 4.47 -12.67 -0.07
CA TYR A 29 5.15 -13.73 -0.79
C TYR A 29 6.66 -13.47 -0.90
N HIS A 30 7.46 -14.50 -0.66
CA HIS A 30 8.93 -14.39 -0.74
C HIS A 30 9.48 -14.18 -2.16
N ASP A 31 8.71 -14.56 -3.18
CA ASP A 31 9.09 -14.37 -4.58
C ASP A 31 8.74 -12.96 -5.11
N ASN A 32 7.83 -12.24 -4.44
CA ASN A 32 7.65 -10.81 -4.66
C ASN A 32 8.84 -10.05 -4.04
N ARG A 33 9.67 -9.45 -4.90
CA ARG A 33 10.94 -8.85 -4.48
C ARG A 33 11.24 -7.54 -5.22
N MET A 34 12.03 -6.71 -4.56
CA MET A 34 12.69 -5.57 -5.20
C MET A 34 14.20 -5.66 -5.02
N PHE A 35 14.97 -5.25 -6.02
CA PHE A 35 16.42 -5.26 -5.96
C PHE A 35 17.02 -4.17 -6.85
N LEU A 36 18.26 -3.81 -6.56
CA LEU A 36 19.01 -2.83 -7.35
C LEU A 36 19.51 -3.48 -8.65
N ASN A 37 19.30 -2.80 -9.76
CA ASN A 37 19.83 -3.13 -11.07
C ASN A 37 21.12 -2.34 -11.32
N ALA A 38 22.26 -3.02 -11.20
CA ALA A 38 23.57 -2.40 -11.38
C ALA A 38 23.91 -2.06 -12.85
N ALA A 39 23.22 -2.68 -13.81
CA ALA A 39 23.47 -2.46 -15.25
C ALA A 39 22.75 -1.22 -15.79
N LEU A 40 21.61 -0.86 -15.20
CA LEU A 40 20.84 0.32 -15.58
C LEU A 40 20.91 1.38 -14.49
N ARG A 41 21.51 2.52 -14.82
CA ARG A 41 21.62 3.67 -13.92
C ARG A 41 20.57 4.72 -14.25
N ASP A 42 20.10 5.42 -13.23
CA ASP A 42 19.23 6.58 -13.38
C ASP A 42 20.00 7.82 -13.84
N LYS A 43 19.29 8.95 -14.00
CA LYS A 43 19.88 10.21 -14.46
C LYS A 43 20.91 10.83 -13.49
N TRP A 44 21.04 10.30 -12.29
CA TRP A 44 22.01 10.71 -11.27
C TRP A 44 23.13 9.68 -11.09
N GLY A 45 23.16 8.63 -11.91
CA GLY A 45 24.17 7.58 -11.86
C GLY A 45 23.93 6.51 -10.79
N GLN A 46 22.79 6.51 -10.11
CA GLN A 46 22.47 5.46 -9.13
C GLN A 46 21.89 4.21 -9.81
N PRO A 47 22.14 2.99 -9.29
CA PRO A 47 21.45 1.80 -9.76
C PRO A 47 19.93 1.97 -9.69
N THR A 48 19.21 1.64 -10.76
CA THR A 48 17.74 1.65 -10.78
C THR A 48 17.19 0.54 -9.89
N VAL A 49 15.93 0.64 -9.48
CA VAL A 49 15.21 -0.41 -8.75
C VAL A 49 14.43 -1.26 -9.73
N THR A 50 14.55 -2.59 -9.64
CA THR A 50 13.69 -3.54 -10.34
C THR A 50 12.70 -4.13 -9.36
N PHE A 51 11.42 -4.13 -9.75
CA PHE A 51 10.34 -4.82 -9.06
C PHE A 51 10.01 -6.08 -9.83
N ASP A 52 10.19 -7.23 -9.18
CA ASP A 52 9.84 -8.56 -9.69
C ASP A 52 8.74 -9.09 -8.76
N CYS A 53 7.50 -8.76 -9.11
CA CYS A 53 6.35 -9.04 -8.26
C CYS A 53 5.07 -9.18 -9.10
N GLY A 54 4.10 -9.90 -8.55
CA GLY A 54 2.80 -10.10 -9.20
C GLY A 54 1.72 -10.49 -8.20
N TRP A 55 0.47 -10.40 -8.67
CA TRP A 55 -0.68 -10.93 -7.95
C TRP A 55 -0.72 -12.45 -8.04
N LYS A 56 -1.20 -13.10 -6.98
CA LYS A 56 -1.44 -14.55 -6.97
C LYS A 56 -2.93 -14.85 -6.89
N GLU A 57 -3.24 -16.13 -6.85
CA GLU A 57 -4.60 -16.66 -6.85
C GLU A 57 -5.48 -16.03 -5.75
N ASN A 58 -4.93 -15.82 -4.55
CA ASN A 58 -5.64 -15.18 -3.45
C ASN A 58 -6.11 -13.77 -3.81
N GLU A 59 -5.22 -12.92 -4.32
CA GLU A 59 -5.57 -11.54 -4.69
C GLU A 59 -6.56 -11.51 -5.86
N LEU A 60 -6.41 -12.43 -6.83
CA LEU A 60 -7.35 -12.55 -7.95
C LEU A 60 -8.74 -13.03 -7.50
N ALA A 61 -8.82 -13.92 -6.52
CA ALA A 61 -10.08 -14.34 -5.92
C ALA A 61 -10.71 -13.20 -5.11
N MET A 62 -9.92 -12.50 -4.30
CA MET A 62 -10.35 -11.35 -3.50
C MET A 62 -10.94 -10.23 -4.37
N ARG A 63 -10.35 -9.94 -5.54
CA ARG A 63 -10.90 -8.95 -6.49
C ARG A 63 -12.30 -9.30 -6.98
N LYS A 64 -12.57 -10.58 -7.23
CA LYS A 64 -13.91 -11.04 -7.65
C LYS A 64 -14.93 -10.83 -6.54
N ASP A 65 -14.54 -11.16 -5.31
CA ASP A 65 -15.38 -10.98 -4.11
C ASP A 65 -15.67 -9.50 -3.85
N MET A 66 -14.64 -8.65 -3.81
CA MET A 66 -14.77 -7.19 -3.66
C MET A 66 -15.74 -6.57 -4.63
N LYS A 67 -15.68 -6.98 -5.91
CA LYS A 67 -16.59 -6.51 -6.95
C LYS A 67 -18.02 -6.95 -6.69
N ALA A 68 -18.24 -8.20 -6.28
CA ALA A 68 -19.56 -8.71 -5.95
C ALA A 68 -20.15 -8.00 -4.73
N SER A 69 -19.37 -7.87 -3.65
CA SER A 69 -19.79 -7.15 -2.43
C SER A 69 -20.09 -5.68 -2.69
N ALA A 70 -19.30 -5.01 -3.54
CA ALA A 70 -19.57 -3.63 -3.92
C ALA A 70 -20.94 -3.48 -4.63
N VAL A 71 -21.27 -4.39 -5.56
CA VAL A 71 -22.58 -4.37 -6.23
C VAL A 71 -23.70 -4.59 -5.22
N GLU A 72 -23.59 -5.62 -4.37
CA GLU A 72 -24.58 -5.94 -3.34
C GLU A 72 -24.84 -4.75 -2.42
N MET A 73 -23.79 -4.11 -1.91
CA MET A 73 -23.89 -2.95 -1.02
C MET A 73 -24.59 -1.75 -1.69
N LEU A 74 -24.28 -1.48 -2.96
CA LEU A 74 -24.88 -0.37 -3.69
C LEU A 74 -26.36 -0.62 -4.01
N GLU A 75 -26.70 -1.82 -4.47
CA GLU A 75 -28.08 -2.20 -4.76
C GLU A 75 -28.93 -2.21 -3.48
N ALA A 76 -28.41 -2.75 -2.38
CA ALA A 76 -29.07 -2.73 -1.07
C ALA A 76 -29.27 -1.30 -0.53
N SER A 77 -28.39 -0.37 -0.91
CA SER A 77 -28.50 1.06 -0.57
C SER A 77 -29.49 1.82 -1.46
N GLY A 78 -30.12 1.16 -2.43
CA GLY A 78 -31.14 1.73 -3.33
C GLY A 78 -30.60 2.38 -4.60
N LEU A 79 -29.31 2.21 -4.91
CA LEU A 79 -28.76 2.66 -6.18
C LEU A 79 -29.30 1.80 -7.34
N LYS A 80 -29.43 2.42 -8.50
CA LYS A 80 -29.86 1.78 -9.75
C LYS A 80 -28.75 1.88 -10.78
N ASP A 81 -28.80 1.04 -11.80
CA ASP A 81 -27.83 1.02 -12.91
C ASP A 81 -26.39 0.79 -12.44
N VAL A 82 -26.22 -0.05 -11.41
CA VAL A 82 -24.92 -0.39 -10.83
C VAL A 82 -24.11 -1.18 -11.86
N THR A 83 -22.97 -0.62 -12.28
CA THR A 83 -22.05 -1.28 -13.21
C THR A 83 -20.77 -1.66 -12.48
N PRO A 84 -20.46 -2.96 -12.33
CA PRO A 84 -19.22 -3.38 -11.71
C PRO A 84 -18.01 -3.11 -12.62
N TYR A 85 -16.85 -2.89 -12.01
CA TYR A 85 -15.59 -2.65 -12.70
C TYR A 85 -14.44 -3.39 -12.02
N ASP A 86 -13.49 -3.88 -12.81
CA ASP A 86 -12.23 -4.47 -12.34
C ASP A 86 -11.18 -4.34 -13.45
N ASP A 87 -10.12 -3.57 -13.19
CA ASP A 87 -9.04 -3.33 -14.13
C ASP A 87 -7.76 -3.99 -13.67
N VAL A 88 -7.69 -5.28 -13.94
CA VAL A 88 -6.54 -6.11 -13.59
C VAL A 88 -5.27 -5.64 -14.30
N VAL A 89 -5.39 -5.13 -15.53
CA VAL A 89 -4.25 -4.74 -16.38
C VAL A 89 -3.54 -3.51 -15.83
N ASN A 90 -4.30 -2.48 -15.44
CA ASN A 90 -3.73 -1.26 -14.87
C ASN A 90 -3.68 -1.27 -13.34
N SER A 91 -3.88 -2.43 -12.70
CA SER A 91 -3.72 -2.60 -11.25
C SER A 91 -2.45 -3.37 -10.93
N ALA A 92 -1.30 -3.11 -11.57
CA ALA A 92 -0.05 -3.78 -11.20
C ALA A 92 0.36 -3.47 -9.74
N PRO A 93 1.10 -4.36 -9.06
CA PRO A 93 1.68 -4.03 -7.75
C PRO A 93 2.47 -2.72 -7.81
N GLY A 94 2.26 -1.85 -6.81
CA GLY A 94 2.82 -0.50 -6.73
C GLY A 94 1.86 0.62 -7.13
N ASN A 95 0.79 0.35 -7.89
CA ASN A 95 -0.14 1.42 -8.32
C ASN A 95 -0.93 2.06 -7.18
N CYS A 96 -0.99 1.43 -6.01
CA CYS A 96 -1.63 2.00 -4.81
C CYS A 96 -0.70 2.90 -3.98
N ILE A 97 0.58 3.06 -4.35
CA ILE A 97 1.55 3.93 -3.66
C ILE A 97 1.68 3.55 -2.15
N HIS A 98 1.54 2.27 -1.86
CA HIS A 98 1.63 1.68 -0.51
C HIS A 98 2.55 0.46 -0.54
N GLU A 99 3.76 0.60 -1.08
CA GLU A 99 4.77 -0.45 -1.10
C GLU A 99 5.25 -0.75 0.33
N MET A 100 5.27 -2.02 0.70
CA MET A 100 5.50 -2.47 2.07
C MET A 100 6.33 -3.75 2.15
N GLY A 101 7.02 -3.94 3.28
CA GLY A 101 7.64 -5.22 3.67
C GLY A 101 9.01 -5.55 3.09
N THR A 102 9.63 -4.60 2.39
CA THR A 102 10.95 -4.77 1.75
C THR A 102 12.11 -4.85 2.75
N ALA A 103 11.89 -4.46 4.00
CA ALA A 103 12.77 -4.66 5.14
C ALA A 103 11.96 -5.11 6.37
N ARG A 104 11.13 -6.15 6.21
CA ARG A 104 10.15 -6.55 7.22
C ARG A 104 10.74 -6.82 8.61
N MET A 105 9.94 -6.54 9.64
CA MET A 105 10.16 -7.02 11.00
C MET A 105 9.99 -8.54 11.12
N GLY A 106 10.60 -9.13 12.15
CA GLY A 106 10.45 -10.55 12.49
C GLY A 106 11.32 -10.94 13.68
N HIS A 107 11.20 -12.20 14.10
CA HIS A 107 11.93 -12.72 15.27
C HIS A 107 13.28 -13.35 14.93
N ASP A 108 13.46 -13.80 13.69
CA ASP A 108 14.66 -14.51 13.25
C ASP A 108 15.43 -13.68 12.20
N PRO A 109 16.70 -13.28 12.45
CA PRO A 109 17.52 -12.54 11.49
C PRO A 109 17.77 -13.27 10.16
N LYS A 110 17.52 -14.59 10.08
CA LYS A 110 17.59 -15.34 8.82
C LYS A 110 16.37 -15.13 7.93
N THR A 111 15.28 -14.60 8.48
CA THR A 111 13.99 -14.47 7.78
C THR A 111 13.44 -13.04 7.80
N SER A 112 14.03 -12.13 8.57
CA SER A 112 13.64 -10.72 8.62
C SER A 112 14.86 -9.80 8.72
N VAL A 113 14.70 -8.56 8.27
CA VAL A 113 15.76 -7.55 8.34
C VAL A 113 15.77 -6.88 9.70
N LEU A 114 14.57 -6.64 10.24
CA LEU A 114 14.37 -5.92 11.49
C LEU A 114 13.86 -6.85 12.58
N ASN A 115 14.18 -6.52 13.83
CA ASN A 115 13.54 -7.10 15.00
C ASN A 115 12.20 -6.40 15.30
N LYS A 116 11.56 -6.76 16.41
CA LYS A 116 10.26 -6.22 16.84
C LYS A 116 10.22 -4.70 17.09
N TRP A 117 11.37 -4.04 17.18
CA TRP A 117 11.53 -2.61 17.49
C TRP A 117 11.90 -1.77 16.27
N ASN A 118 11.72 -2.30 15.05
CA ASN A 118 12.16 -1.64 13.81
C ASN A 118 13.69 -1.49 13.69
N GLN A 119 14.45 -2.24 14.49
CA GLN A 119 15.91 -2.18 14.56
C GLN A 119 16.53 -3.29 13.69
N VAL A 120 17.57 -2.97 12.93
CA VAL A 120 18.32 -3.96 12.13
C VAL A 120 18.99 -4.97 13.07
N HIS A 121 18.77 -6.27 12.83
CA HIS A 121 19.30 -7.33 13.72
C HIS A 121 20.82 -7.29 13.89
N THR A 122 21.55 -6.96 12.83
CA THR A 122 23.02 -6.95 12.80
C THR A 122 23.63 -5.58 13.07
N SER A 123 22.81 -4.54 13.30
CA SER A 123 23.26 -3.16 13.45
C SER A 123 22.35 -2.42 14.44
N PRO A 124 22.64 -2.50 15.75
CA PRO A 124 21.71 -2.05 16.79
C PRO A 124 21.41 -0.54 16.72
N ASN A 125 22.30 0.28 16.18
CA ASN A 125 22.08 1.71 16.03
C ASN A 125 21.33 2.10 14.74
N VAL A 126 20.80 1.14 13.97
CA VAL A 126 20.09 1.39 12.70
C VAL A 126 18.63 0.96 12.81
N PHE A 127 17.72 1.87 12.45
CA PHE A 127 16.28 1.67 12.51
C PHE A 127 15.60 1.99 11.17
N VAL A 128 14.54 1.26 10.83
CA VAL A 128 13.73 1.46 9.61
C VAL A 128 12.25 1.48 9.98
N THR A 129 11.59 2.63 9.79
CA THR A 129 10.25 2.88 10.35
C THR A 129 9.19 3.26 9.31
N ASP A 130 9.55 3.22 8.02
CA ASP A 130 8.63 3.42 6.90
C ASP A 130 7.86 2.13 6.54
N GLY A 131 7.19 2.11 5.39
CA GLY A 131 6.45 0.93 4.91
C GLY A 131 7.29 -0.34 4.77
N ALA A 132 8.62 -0.22 4.62
CA ALA A 132 9.49 -1.37 4.48
C ALA A 132 9.44 -2.29 5.70
N CYS A 133 9.16 -1.76 6.90
CA CYS A 133 9.16 -2.53 8.14
C CYS A 133 7.94 -3.47 8.32
N MET A 134 6.89 -3.27 7.54
CA MET A 134 5.62 -3.99 7.69
C MET A 134 5.77 -5.48 7.35
N THR A 135 5.05 -6.35 8.07
CA THR A 135 5.03 -7.80 7.79
C THR A 135 3.85 -8.23 6.92
N SER A 136 2.86 -7.36 6.78
CA SER A 136 1.58 -7.58 6.10
C SER A 136 1.08 -6.23 5.59
N GLY A 137 0.33 -6.24 4.47
CA GLY A 137 -0.14 -5.02 3.82
C GLY A 137 -1.46 -4.48 4.40
N ALA A 138 -2.27 -5.33 5.03
CA ALA A 138 -3.65 -5.02 5.40
C ALA A 138 -4.51 -4.48 4.22
N CYS A 139 -5.72 -4.00 4.50
CA CYS A 139 -6.65 -3.46 3.50
C CYS A 139 -6.96 -1.96 3.69
N VAL A 140 -6.24 -1.29 4.60
CA VAL A 140 -6.45 0.13 4.95
C VAL A 140 -5.19 0.94 4.67
N ASN A 141 -5.35 2.27 4.53
CA ASN A 141 -4.21 3.17 4.35
C ASN A 141 -3.23 3.08 5.53
N PRO A 142 -1.93 2.81 5.30
CA PRO A 142 -1.02 2.38 6.36
C PRO A 142 -0.33 3.53 7.10
N SER A 143 -0.49 4.79 6.67
CA SER A 143 0.27 5.94 7.17
C SER A 143 0.21 6.11 8.70
N LEU A 144 -0.97 5.94 9.30
CA LEU A 144 -1.11 6.04 10.77
C LEU A 144 -0.35 4.93 11.49
N THR A 145 -0.30 3.73 10.92
CA THR A 145 0.49 2.61 11.45
C THR A 145 1.99 2.93 11.37
N TYR A 146 2.47 3.51 10.26
CA TYR A 146 3.87 3.94 10.15
C TYR A 146 4.25 4.96 11.21
N MET A 147 3.37 5.93 11.47
CA MET A 147 3.57 6.94 12.52
C MET A 147 3.64 6.30 13.90
N ALA A 148 2.74 5.35 14.21
CA ALA A 148 2.75 4.62 15.48
C ALA A 148 4.03 3.78 15.65
N LEU A 149 4.45 3.05 14.61
CA LEU A 149 5.69 2.26 14.62
C LEU A 149 6.92 3.15 14.78
N THR A 150 6.96 4.30 14.09
CA THR A 150 8.02 5.30 14.22
C THR A 150 8.12 5.84 15.64
N ALA A 151 6.98 6.25 16.25
CA ALA A 151 6.97 6.75 17.62
C ALA A 151 7.51 5.70 18.61
N ARG A 152 7.07 4.44 18.47
CA ARG A 152 7.55 3.30 19.29
C ARG A 152 9.05 3.04 19.10
N ALA A 153 9.54 3.07 17.87
CA ALA A 153 10.95 2.83 17.56
C ALA A 153 11.85 3.95 18.11
N CYS A 154 11.41 5.20 18.00
CA CYS A 154 12.12 6.35 18.57
C CYS A 154 12.20 6.27 20.10
N ASP A 155 11.11 5.93 20.78
CA ASP A 155 11.11 5.74 22.24
C ASP A 155 12.11 4.65 22.66
N HIS A 156 12.08 3.50 21.98
CA HIS A 156 13.03 2.41 22.20
C HIS A 156 14.48 2.87 21.96
N ALA A 157 14.76 3.49 20.81
CA ALA A 157 16.10 3.93 20.44
C ALA A 157 16.67 4.92 21.46
N VAL A 158 15.88 5.92 21.90
CA VAL A 158 16.31 6.90 22.91
C VAL A 158 16.53 6.24 24.27
N SER A 159 15.67 5.30 24.66
CA SER A 159 15.80 4.55 25.92
C SER A 159 17.08 3.71 25.95
N GLU A 160 17.38 2.99 24.88
CA GLU A 160 18.58 2.15 24.78
C GLU A 160 19.86 2.98 24.63
N LEU A 161 19.81 4.10 23.90
CA LEU A 161 20.93 5.03 23.79
C LEU A 161 21.33 5.60 25.16
N LYS A 162 20.35 6.01 25.99
CA LYS A 162 20.61 6.50 27.36
C LYS A 162 21.26 5.44 28.27
N LYS A 163 21.07 4.16 27.96
CA LYS A 163 21.69 3.02 28.67
C LYS A 163 23.05 2.63 28.10
N ASN A 164 23.50 3.25 27.00
CA ASN A 164 24.67 2.84 26.21
C ASN A 164 24.55 1.40 25.66
N ASN A 165 23.34 1.01 25.22
CA ASN A 165 23.09 -0.29 24.60
C ASN A 165 23.14 -0.27 23.06
N LEU A 166 23.34 0.92 22.45
CA LEU A 166 23.40 1.16 21.00
C LEU A 166 24.77 1.64 20.55
#